data_AF-A0A1Y4C896-F1
#
_entry.id   AF-A0A1Y4C896-F1
#
_cell.length_a   1.000
_cell.length_b   1.000
_cell.length_c   1.000
_cell.angle_alpha   90.00
_cell.angle_beta   90.00
_cell.angle_gamma   90.00
#
_symmetry.space_group_name_H-M   'P 1'
#
loop_
_entity.id
_entity.type
_entity.pdbx_description
1 polymer ?
#
loop_
_entity_poly.entity_id
_entity_poly.type
_entity_poly.pdbx_seq_one_letter_code
_entity_poly.pdbx_strand_id
1 'polypeptide(L)'
;MDKFRVEGVMKKRRIFVLPALLLSAAAVANVSCEKSPDGPSDNRYEDIQYSAEAERLERIAAFLSDAVSDPAVLDEVHSAVGESYDDGYDEEYLFTNVVANPGKGTGSRVVKSSEYGQGALFRQMVATVSGDTGFPGISVKSDGYASAFMDSLAASDIQIYWPYYDRWDGKSEPVVTFDHGRDDEWNYGFILRKDASGKKVVSRVLVDEAYAKEHPVWVVNLNRDRNYVPLKAAEGPSDWENGIQGIPTKTGETIYSLMLRSFTALKNYDCWLAGASEYFIKAGAIESFTAATEAEMELFSPTITDFYLVVRRSEVGVPKEVNTIMVSDWTLQMSSIALMIVEDDGGKKTSWDTELMVKINSKSYGITVSIPLNSRDDIVWRGSLSSRYLFATDASHTKFNDVLLDIEIVETYNNSDW
;
A
#
# COMPACT_ATOMS: atom_id res chain seq x y z
N MET A 1 45.32 63.01 25.64
CA MET A 1 46.16 61.84 25.90
C MET A 1 45.49 60.67 25.19
N ASP A 2 45.44 60.77 23.86
CA ASP A 2 46.37 60.13 22.91
C ASP A 2 45.93 58.68 22.64
N LYS A 3 45.11 58.48 21.60
CA LYS A 3 45.51 58.20 20.19
C LYS A 3 46.14 56.79 20.10
N PHE A 4 45.66 55.84 19.29
CA PHE A 4 45.38 55.93 17.87
C PHE A 4 44.41 54.81 17.40
N ARG A 5 43.48 55.23 16.55
CA ARG A 5 42.74 54.47 15.53
C ARG A 5 43.65 54.27 14.31
N VAL A 6 43.66 53.10 13.67
CA VAL A 6 44.01 52.99 12.24
C VAL A 6 43.13 51.92 11.58
N GLU A 7 42.37 52.41 10.60
CA GLU A 7 41.60 51.70 9.57
C GLU A 7 42.52 51.10 8.50
N GLY A 8 42.05 50.07 7.80
CA GLY A 8 42.74 49.52 6.63
C GLY A 8 41.80 48.78 5.69
N VAL A 9 40.99 49.52 4.94
CA VAL A 9 40.35 49.07 3.69
C VAL A 9 41.37 49.16 2.56
N MET A 10 41.55 48.10 1.74
CA MET A 10 41.87 48.16 0.29
C MET A 10 41.82 46.74 -0.31
N LYS A 11 40.84 46.43 -1.18
CA LYS A 11 40.86 46.52 -2.66
C LYS A 11 41.67 45.43 -3.40
N LYS A 12 40.90 44.52 -4.04
CA LYS A 12 41.06 43.86 -5.35
C LYS A 12 42.47 43.50 -5.84
N ARG A 13 42.65 42.22 -6.23
CA ARG A 13 43.15 41.82 -7.56
C ARG A 13 42.81 40.36 -7.87
N ARG A 14 42.05 40.15 -8.96
CA ARG A 14 41.99 38.89 -9.72
C ARG A 14 43.29 38.78 -10.53
N ILE A 15 43.94 37.63 -10.50
CA ILE A 15 44.85 37.18 -11.56
C ILE A 15 44.61 35.68 -11.78
N PHE A 16 44.18 35.37 -13.00
CA PHE A 16 44.16 34.06 -13.63
C PHE A 16 45.60 33.57 -13.87
N VAL A 17 45.90 32.31 -13.55
CA VAL A 17 46.93 31.51 -14.26
C VAL A 17 46.50 30.04 -14.28
N LEU A 18 46.20 29.55 -15.49
CA LEU A 18 46.10 28.13 -15.85
C LEU A 18 47.47 27.42 -15.66
N PRO A 19 47.45 26.08 -15.54
CA PRO A 19 48.31 25.27 -16.38
C PRO A 19 47.48 24.39 -17.31
N ALA A 20 47.73 24.57 -18.60
CA ALA A 20 47.38 23.67 -19.69
C ALA A 20 48.48 22.60 -19.88
N LEU A 21 48.17 21.61 -20.74
CA LEU A 21 49.02 20.55 -21.34
C LEU A 21 49.15 19.24 -20.53
N LEU A 22 48.94 18.04 -21.07
CA LEU A 22 48.74 17.48 -22.42
C LEU A 22 47.83 16.24 -22.30
N LEU A 23 46.78 16.07 -23.14
CA LEU A 23 46.80 15.43 -24.46
C LEU A 23 47.36 14.00 -24.51
N SER A 24 46.45 13.02 -24.52
CA SER A 24 46.59 11.80 -25.32
C SER A 24 45.23 11.47 -25.93
N ALA A 25 45.11 11.79 -27.21
CA ALA A 25 44.02 11.39 -28.08
C ALA A 25 44.16 9.89 -28.39
N ALA A 26 43.07 9.15 -28.25
CA ALA A 26 42.84 7.93 -29.01
C ALA A 26 41.50 8.11 -29.72
N ALA A 27 41.60 8.32 -31.03
CA ALA A 27 40.47 8.27 -31.94
C ALA A 27 39.90 6.85 -31.93
N VAL A 28 38.59 6.72 -31.73
CA VAL A 28 37.85 5.54 -32.19
C VAL A 28 36.78 6.04 -33.13
N ALA A 29 36.92 5.58 -34.36
CA ALA A 29 36.15 5.95 -35.52
C ALA A 29 34.65 5.66 -35.33
N ASN A 30 33.84 6.52 -35.94
CA ASN A 30 32.48 6.18 -36.37
C ASN A 30 32.53 4.88 -37.18
N VAL A 31 32.02 3.80 -36.61
CA VAL A 31 31.52 2.65 -37.35
C VAL A 31 30.02 2.59 -37.09
N SER A 32 29.29 3.17 -38.04
CA SER A 32 27.91 2.80 -38.31
C SER A 32 27.89 1.30 -38.58
N CYS A 33 27.37 0.53 -37.63
CA CYS A 33 26.99 -0.85 -37.85
C CYS A 33 25.50 -0.93 -37.54
N GLU A 34 24.67 -0.93 -38.59
CA GLU A 34 23.31 -1.46 -38.52
C GLU A 34 23.40 -2.86 -37.91
N LYS A 35 22.96 -3.00 -36.66
CA LYS A 35 22.70 -4.32 -36.09
C LYS A 35 21.26 -4.68 -36.43
N SER A 36 21.13 -5.67 -37.31
CA SER A 36 19.91 -6.45 -37.54
C SER A 36 19.29 -6.87 -36.19
N PRO A 37 17.96 -6.94 -36.06
CA PRO A 37 17.27 -7.22 -34.81
C PRO A 37 17.22 -8.73 -34.55
N ASP A 38 18.37 -9.37 -34.44
CA ASP A 38 18.48 -10.72 -33.87
C ASP A 38 19.33 -10.60 -32.60
N GLY A 39 18.65 -10.32 -31.49
CA GLY A 39 19.27 -10.33 -30.16
C GLY A 39 19.80 -11.73 -29.83
N PRO A 40 20.84 -11.86 -28.99
CA PRO A 40 21.34 -13.16 -28.58
C PRO A 40 20.25 -13.87 -27.77
N SER A 41 19.92 -15.09 -28.18
CA SER A 41 19.13 -16.04 -27.37
C SER A 41 19.95 -16.44 -26.15
N ASP A 42 19.93 -15.61 -25.11
CA ASP A 42 20.49 -15.95 -23.81
C ASP A 42 19.50 -16.89 -23.08
N ASN A 43 19.57 -18.18 -23.42
CA ASN A 43 18.87 -19.26 -22.71
C ASN A 43 19.56 -19.54 -21.36
N ARG A 44 19.73 -18.53 -20.51
CA ARG A 44 19.97 -18.74 -19.07
C ARG A 44 18.63 -18.95 -18.36
N TYR A 45 17.95 -20.03 -18.76
CA TYR A 45 16.86 -20.58 -17.97
C TYR A 45 17.49 -21.32 -16.80
N GLU A 46 17.53 -20.68 -15.63
CA GLU A 46 17.60 -21.47 -14.41
C GLU A 46 16.31 -22.29 -14.32
N ASP A 47 16.44 -23.60 -14.08
CA ASP A 47 15.32 -24.51 -13.91
C ASP A 47 14.66 -24.22 -12.56
N ILE A 48 13.84 -23.18 -12.54
CA ILE A 48 13.17 -22.70 -11.35
C ILE A 48 11.99 -23.63 -11.04
N GLN A 49 12.05 -24.33 -9.90
CA GLN A 49 10.91 -25.08 -9.38
C GLN A 49 9.98 -24.16 -8.59
N TYR A 50 8.76 -23.97 -9.11
CA TYR A 50 7.71 -23.21 -8.46
C TYR A 50 6.85 -24.10 -7.56
N SER A 51 6.19 -23.48 -6.58
CA SER A 51 5.11 -24.15 -5.84
C SER A 51 3.91 -24.39 -6.76
N ALA A 52 3.03 -25.34 -6.41
CA ALA A 52 1.82 -25.60 -7.21
C ALA A 52 0.90 -24.37 -7.33
N GLU A 53 0.94 -23.47 -6.34
CA GLU A 53 0.24 -22.20 -6.34
C GLU A 53 0.87 -21.20 -7.32
N ALA A 54 2.19 -21.01 -7.24
CA ALA A 54 2.93 -20.16 -8.18
C ALA A 54 2.79 -20.66 -9.64
N GLU A 55 2.83 -21.98 -9.88
CA GLU A 55 2.54 -22.54 -11.21
C GLU A 55 1.10 -22.26 -11.69
N ARG A 56 0.12 -22.18 -10.75
CA ARG A 56 -1.26 -21.81 -11.10
C ARG A 56 -1.34 -20.34 -11.48
N LEU A 57 -0.70 -19.45 -10.73
CA LEU A 57 -0.64 -18.02 -11.03
C LEU A 57 0.09 -17.77 -12.36
N GLU A 58 1.19 -18.49 -12.62
CA GLU A 58 1.93 -18.45 -13.89
C GLU A 58 1.02 -18.78 -15.09
N ARG A 59 0.24 -19.86 -14.99
CA ARG A 59 -0.69 -20.25 -16.06
C ARG A 59 -1.75 -19.18 -16.32
N ILE A 60 -2.27 -18.56 -15.26
CA ILE A 60 -3.26 -17.49 -15.37
C ILE A 60 -2.63 -16.24 -16.01
N ALA A 61 -1.42 -15.86 -15.60
CA ALA A 61 -0.68 -14.76 -16.21
C ALA A 61 -0.44 -15.00 -17.71
N ALA A 62 -0.06 -16.21 -18.09
CA ALA A 62 0.08 -16.59 -19.49
C ALA A 62 -1.25 -16.45 -20.26
N PHE A 63 -2.38 -16.86 -19.68
CA PHE A 63 -3.69 -16.68 -20.31
C PHE A 63 -4.08 -15.20 -20.48
N LEU A 64 -3.86 -14.40 -19.45
CA LEU A 64 -4.15 -12.96 -19.47
C LEU A 64 -3.29 -12.20 -20.48
N SER A 65 -2.09 -12.69 -20.81
CA SER A 65 -1.25 -12.09 -21.85
C SER A 65 -1.90 -12.09 -23.24
N ASP A 66 -2.93 -12.91 -23.49
CA ASP A 66 -3.73 -12.78 -24.71
C ASP A 66 -4.77 -11.66 -24.63
N ALA A 67 -5.31 -11.46 -23.43
CA ALA A 67 -6.43 -10.55 -23.17
C ALA A 67 -6.02 -9.08 -23.19
N VAL A 68 -4.76 -8.77 -22.87
CA VAL A 68 -4.22 -7.40 -22.88
C VAL A 68 -4.27 -6.71 -24.26
N SER A 69 -4.47 -7.46 -25.34
CA SER A 69 -4.60 -6.91 -26.70
C SER A 69 -6.01 -6.38 -27.02
N ASP A 70 -7.00 -6.62 -26.16
CA ASP A 70 -8.36 -6.09 -26.31
C ASP A 70 -8.52 -4.78 -25.51
N PRO A 71 -8.74 -3.63 -26.16
CA PRO A 71 -8.94 -2.35 -25.48
C PRO A 71 -10.08 -2.38 -24.46
N ALA A 72 -11.15 -3.14 -24.71
CA ALA A 72 -12.27 -3.23 -23.78
C ALA A 72 -11.88 -3.96 -22.48
N VAL A 73 -10.92 -4.88 -22.55
CA VAL A 73 -10.36 -5.55 -21.36
C VAL A 73 -9.48 -4.57 -20.59
N LEU A 74 -8.64 -3.79 -21.28
CA LEU A 74 -7.79 -2.78 -20.63
C LEU A 74 -8.62 -1.72 -19.90
N ASP A 75 -9.67 -1.21 -20.55
CA ASP A 75 -10.58 -0.21 -19.97
C ASP A 75 -11.33 -0.77 -18.75
N GLU A 76 -11.78 -2.03 -18.81
CA GLU A 76 -12.45 -2.70 -17.69
C GLU A 76 -11.52 -2.85 -16.49
N VAL A 77 -10.31 -3.38 -16.69
CA VAL A 77 -9.34 -3.60 -15.60
C VAL A 77 -8.88 -2.26 -15.02
N HIS A 78 -8.56 -1.28 -15.86
CA HIS A 78 -8.17 0.05 -15.40
C HIS A 78 -9.28 0.72 -14.57
N SER A 79 -10.54 0.61 -15.01
CA SER A 79 -11.68 1.17 -14.28
C SER A 79 -11.87 0.50 -12.92
N ALA A 80 -11.77 -0.84 -12.87
CA ALA A 80 -11.91 -1.59 -11.63
C ALA A 80 -10.77 -1.27 -10.64
N VAL A 81 -9.52 -1.23 -11.12
CA VAL A 81 -8.35 -0.86 -10.32
C VAL A 81 -8.48 0.55 -9.79
N GLY A 82 -8.94 1.50 -10.63
CA GLY A 82 -9.19 2.88 -10.19
C GLY A 82 -10.25 2.98 -9.10
N GLU A 83 -11.34 2.22 -9.19
CA GLU A 83 -12.37 2.19 -8.15
C GLU A 83 -11.86 1.56 -6.84
N SER A 84 -11.04 0.50 -6.91
CA SER A 84 -10.34 -0.05 -5.73
C SER A 84 -9.43 1.00 -5.06
N TYR A 85 -8.66 1.71 -5.88
CA TYR A 85 -7.74 2.75 -5.44
C TYR A 85 -8.48 3.89 -4.71
N ASP A 86 -9.57 4.38 -5.29
CA ASP A 86 -10.40 5.43 -4.72
C ASP A 86 -11.09 4.98 -3.42
N ASP A 87 -11.42 3.69 -3.32
CA ASP A 87 -11.97 3.08 -2.12
C ASP A 87 -10.92 2.77 -1.03
N GLY A 88 -9.65 3.14 -1.25
CA GLY A 88 -8.55 3.02 -0.29
C GLY A 88 -7.83 1.67 -0.29
N TYR A 89 -8.23 0.75 -1.17
CA TYR A 89 -7.56 -0.53 -1.39
C TYR A 89 -6.29 -0.37 -2.24
N ASP A 90 -5.60 -1.48 -2.47
CA ASP A 90 -4.49 -1.55 -3.41
C ASP A 90 -4.97 -1.37 -4.86
N GLU A 91 -4.04 -1.33 -5.80
CA GLU A 91 -4.26 -1.16 -7.23
C GLU A 91 -4.73 -2.49 -7.87
N GLU A 92 -5.86 -3.01 -7.40
CA GLU A 92 -6.27 -4.40 -7.58
C GLU A 92 -7.62 -4.60 -8.28
N TYR A 93 -7.78 -5.77 -8.91
CA TYR A 93 -9.03 -6.27 -9.46
C TYR A 93 -9.22 -7.78 -9.19
N LEU A 94 -10.08 -8.10 -8.22
CA LEU A 94 -10.38 -9.47 -7.80
C LEU A 94 -11.14 -10.27 -8.88
N PHE A 95 -10.75 -11.54 -9.09
CA PHE A 95 -11.49 -12.42 -10.00
C PHE A 95 -12.93 -12.70 -9.57
N THR A 96 -13.24 -12.58 -8.28
CA THR A 96 -14.63 -12.58 -7.80
C THR A 96 -15.45 -11.47 -8.48
N ASN A 97 -14.88 -10.27 -8.65
CA ASN A 97 -15.54 -9.15 -9.32
C ASN A 97 -15.54 -9.32 -10.84
N VAL A 98 -14.50 -9.90 -11.46
CA VAL A 98 -14.52 -10.26 -12.89
C VAL A 98 -15.76 -11.08 -13.27
N VAL A 99 -16.21 -11.95 -12.36
CA VAL A 99 -17.39 -12.79 -12.58
C VAL A 99 -18.68 -12.13 -12.08
N ALA A 100 -18.67 -11.57 -10.86
CA ALA A 100 -19.89 -11.12 -10.20
C ALA A 100 -20.25 -9.65 -10.48
N ASN A 101 -19.26 -8.80 -10.72
CA ASN A 101 -19.43 -7.36 -10.88
C ASN A 101 -18.37 -6.77 -11.83
N PRO A 102 -18.44 -7.07 -13.15
CA PRO A 102 -17.39 -6.71 -14.09
C PRO A 102 -17.12 -5.20 -14.14
N GLY A 103 -15.83 -4.81 -14.19
CA GLY A 103 -15.39 -3.41 -14.17
C GLY A 103 -15.52 -2.70 -12.81
N LYS A 104 -15.84 -3.43 -11.72
CA LYS A 104 -15.95 -2.89 -10.36
C LYS A 104 -14.81 -3.31 -9.46
N GLY A 105 -14.25 -2.33 -8.76
CA GLY A 105 -13.14 -2.50 -7.81
C GLY A 105 -13.54 -3.22 -6.51
N THR A 106 -12.54 -3.51 -5.68
CA THR A 106 -12.74 -4.00 -4.31
C THR A 106 -13.46 -2.94 -3.47
N GLY A 107 -14.37 -3.35 -2.58
CA GLY A 107 -15.19 -2.44 -1.78
C GLY A 107 -16.45 -1.92 -2.48
N SER A 108 -16.53 -2.06 -3.81
CA SER A 108 -17.71 -1.68 -4.59
C SER A 108 -18.97 -2.43 -4.13
N ARG A 109 -20.07 -1.69 -3.95
CA ARG A 109 -21.35 -2.29 -3.59
C ARG A 109 -21.84 -3.20 -4.71
N VAL A 110 -22.07 -4.48 -4.38
CA VAL A 110 -22.68 -5.45 -5.30
C VAL A 110 -24.06 -4.96 -5.73
N VAL A 111 -24.19 -4.57 -6.99
CA VAL A 111 -25.49 -4.32 -7.62
C VAL A 111 -26.01 -5.66 -8.15
N LYS A 112 -27.32 -5.87 -8.16
CA LYS A 112 -27.93 -7.14 -8.58
C LYS A 112 -27.40 -7.53 -9.97
N SER A 113 -26.89 -8.77 -10.10
CA SER A 113 -26.20 -9.32 -11.28
C SER A 113 -26.96 -9.24 -12.61
N SER A 114 -28.24 -8.88 -12.60
CA SER A 114 -29.05 -8.69 -13.80
C SER A 114 -28.76 -7.40 -14.58
N GLU A 115 -28.01 -6.44 -14.02
CA GLU A 115 -27.68 -5.17 -14.70
C GLU A 115 -26.34 -5.20 -15.45
N TYR A 116 -25.39 -6.02 -15.01
CA TYR A 116 -24.10 -6.16 -15.68
C TYR A 116 -24.10 -7.43 -16.54
N GLY A 117 -23.97 -7.25 -17.86
CA GLY A 117 -23.60 -8.37 -18.72
C GLY A 117 -22.24 -8.95 -18.32
N GLN A 118 -21.87 -10.11 -18.88
CA GLN A 118 -20.51 -10.64 -18.71
C GLN A 118 -19.47 -9.60 -19.14
N GLY A 119 -18.41 -9.37 -18.36
CA GLY A 119 -17.32 -8.43 -18.68
C GLY A 119 -16.55 -8.79 -19.95
N ALA A 120 -15.83 -7.83 -20.52
CA ALA A 120 -14.86 -8.07 -21.59
C ALA A 120 -13.79 -9.08 -21.14
N LEU A 121 -13.23 -8.90 -19.94
CA LEU A 121 -12.20 -9.81 -19.43
C LEU A 121 -12.72 -11.24 -19.28
N PHE A 122 -13.90 -11.40 -18.67
CA PHE A 122 -14.56 -12.70 -18.56
C PHE A 122 -14.74 -13.38 -19.91
N ARG A 123 -15.31 -12.67 -20.90
CA ARG A 123 -15.56 -13.22 -22.24
C ARG A 123 -14.27 -13.63 -22.93
N GLN A 124 -13.23 -12.81 -22.83
CA GLN A 124 -11.93 -13.09 -23.44
C GLN A 124 -11.25 -14.31 -22.83
N MET A 125 -11.32 -14.46 -21.50
CA MET A 125 -10.79 -15.65 -20.83
C MET A 125 -11.55 -16.92 -21.20
N VAL A 126 -12.89 -16.87 -21.26
CA VAL A 126 -13.70 -18.00 -21.72
C VAL A 126 -13.36 -18.39 -23.16
N ALA A 127 -13.22 -17.42 -24.07
CA ALA A 127 -12.84 -17.67 -25.46
C ALA A 127 -11.45 -18.33 -25.58
N THR A 128 -10.49 -17.85 -24.79
CA THR A 128 -9.12 -18.40 -24.77
C THR A 128 -9.08 -19.81 -24.20
N VAL A 129 -9.79 -20.09 -23.11
CA VAL A 129 -9.83 -21.43 -22.49
C VAL A 129 -10.60 -22.43 -23.35
N SER A 130 -11.65 -22.00 -24.05
CA SER A 130 -12.45 -22.85 -24.94
C SER A 130 -11.75 -23.19 -26.27
N GLY A 131 -10.56 -22.62 -26.52
CA GLY A 131 -9.71 -23.01 -27.65
C GLY A 131 -9.91 -22.20 -28.94
N ASP A 132 -10.68 -21.12 -28.92
CA ASP A 132 -10.89 -20.27 -30.11
C ASP A 132 -9.67 -19.39 -30.43
N THR A 133 -8.74 -19.18 -29.48
CA THR A 133 -7.56 -18.31 -29.67
C THR A 133 -6.24 -19.04 -29.90
N GLY A 134 -6.22 -20.39 -29.82
CA GLY A 134 -5.08 -21.22 -30.26
C GLY A 134 -3.84 -21.21 -29.36
N PHE A 135 -4.00 -21.01 -28.05
CA PHE A 135 -2.86 -20.99 -27.12
C PHE A 135 -2.17 -22.37 -26.99
N PRO A 136 -0.85 -22.47 -27.21
CA PRO A 136 -0.14 -23.75 -27.15
C PRO A 136 0.02 -24.23 -25.69
N GLY A 137 -0.50 -25.43 -25.40
CA GLY A 137 -0.23 -26.14 -24.13
C GLY A 137 -1.47 -26.54 -23.34
N ILE A 138 -2.64 -25.95 -23.64
CA ILE A 138 -3.90 -26.27 -22.93
C ILE A 138 -4.99 -26.49 -23.98
N SER A 139 -5.05 -27.70 -24.53
CA SER A 139 -6.19 -28.13 -25.35
C SER A 139 -7.26 -28.69 -24.42
N VAL A 140 -8.38 -28.00 -24.25
CA VAL A 140 -9.51 -28.54 -23.49
C VAL A 140 -10.61 -28.95 -24.46
N LYS A 141 -11.03 -30.22 -24.37
CA LYS A 141 -12.01 -30.84 -25.28
C LYS A 141 -13.38 -31.09 -24.62
N SER A 142 -13.67 -30.50 -23.47
CA SER A 142 -14.90 -30.80 -22.71
C SER A 142 -15.78 -29.57 -22.51
N ASP A 143 -17.05 -29.71 -22.89
CA ASP A 143 -18.13 -28.78 -22.58
C ASP A 143 -18.15 -28.46 -21.07
N GLY A 144 -18.19 -27.17 -20.71
CA GLY A 144 -18.32 -26.71 -19.32
C GLY A 144 -17.01 -26.44 -18.57
N TYR A 145 -15.84 -26.80 -19.09
CA TYR A 145 -14.56 -26.53 -18.40
C TYR A 145 -14.28 -25.04 -18.22
N ALA A 146 -14.53 -24.21 -19.25
CA ALA A 146 -14.32 -22.77 -19.15
C ALA A 146 -15.17 -22.14 -18.04
N SER A 147 -16.42 -22.57 -17.88
CA SER A 147 -17.27 -22.14 -16.77
C SER A 147 -16.68 -22.57 -15.43
N ALA A 148 -16.32 -23.85 -15.28
CA ALA A 148 -15.74 -24.36 -14.04
C ALA A 148 -14.40 -23.68 -13.68
N PHE A 149 -13.59 -23.33 -14.68
CA PHE A 149 -12.36 -22.57 -14.51
C PHE A 149 -12.65 -21.16 -13.99
N MET A 150 -13.61 -20.44 -14.59
CA MET A 150 -14.01 -19.12 -14.11
C MET A 150 -14.64 -19.16 -12.72
N ASP A 151 -15.48 -20.16 -12.43
CA ASP A 151 -16.06 -20.37 -11.10
C ASP A 151 -14.95 -20.63 -10.06
N SER A 152 -13.92 -21.40 -10.42
CA SER A 152 -12.76 -21.64 -9.57
C SER A 152 -11.90 -20.39 -9.36
N LEU A 153 -11.83 -19.47 -10.34
CA LEU A 153 -11.14 -18.20 -10.18
C LEU A 153 -11.95 -17.26 -9.27
N ALA A 154 -13.27 -17.17 -9.47
CA ALA A 154 -14.15 -16.34 -8.67
C ALA A 154 -14.24 -16.78 -7.20
N ALA A 155 -14.14 -18.08 -6.94
CA ALA A 155 -14.10 -18.64 -5.60
C ALA A 155 -12.70 -18.62 -4.96
N SER A 156 -11.68 -18.16 -5.69
CA SER A 156 -10.32 -18.01 -5.18
C SER A 156 -10.00 -16.58 -4.78
N ASP A 157 -8.84 -16.40 -4.18
CA ASP A 157 -8.37 -15.09 -3.69
C ASP A 157 -7.42 -14.46 -4.70
N ILE A 158 -7.47 -14.88 -5.97
CA ILE A 158 -6.60 -14.34 -7.03
C ILE A 158 -7.13 -12.99 -7.48
N GLN A 159 -6.20 -12.10 -7.79
CA GLN A 159 -6.46 -10.81 -8.42
C GLN A 159 -5.52 -10.51 -9.57
N ILE A 160 -5.85 -9.45 -10.29
CA ILE A 160 -4.92 -8.69 -11.11
C ILE A 160 -4.50 -7.48 -10.28
N TYR A 161 -3.22 -7.40 -9.94
CA TYR A 161 -2.60 -6.21 -9.35
C TYR A 161 -1.90 -5.40 -10.44
N TRP A 162 -2.15 -4.10 -10.50
CA TRP A 162 -1.57 -3.19 -11.48
C TRP A 162 -0.83 -2.05 -10.77
N PRO A 163 0.44 -2.26 -10.37
CA PRO A 163 1.23 -1.19 -9.77
C PRO A 163 1.38 -0.01 -10.72
N TYR A 164 1.26 1.21 -10.22
CA TYR A 164 1.41 2.44 -10.99
C TYR A 164 0.39 2.58 -12.14
N TYR A 165 -0.82 2.03 -11.96
CA TYR A 165 -1.88 2.07 -12.98
C TYR A 165 -2.20 3.49 -13.47
N ASP A 166 -2.11 4.48 -12.57
CA ASP A 166 -2.38 5.90 -12.78
C ASP A 166 -1.47 6.56 -13.83
N ARG A 167 -0.35 5.91 -14.17
CA ARG A 167 0.61 6.36 -15.20
C ARG A 167 0.34 5.79 -16.58
N TRP A 168 -0.65 4.93 -16.72
CA TRP A 168 -0.96 4.30 -18.00
C TRP A 168 -1.35 5.35 -19.05
N ASP A 169 -0.82 5.20 -20.27
CA ASP A 169 -0.99 6.15 -21.37
C ASP A 169 -2.29 5.94 -22.17
N GLY A 170 -3.16 5.05 -21.70
CA GLY A 170 -4.42 4.69 -22.35
C GLY A 170 -4.27 3.78 -23.57
N LYS A 171 -3.07 3.27 -23.89
CA LYS A 171 -2.83 2.48 -25.12
C LYS A 171 -1.78 1.39 -25.01
N SER A 172 -0.80 1.51 -24.12
CA SER A 172 0.30 0.57 -24.01
C SER A 172 -0.19 -0.74 -23.42
N GLU A 173 0.10 -1.86 -24.07
CA GLU A 173 -0.30 -3.19 -23.60
C GLU A 173 0.55 -3.62 -22.39
N PRO A 174 -0.07 -4.03 -21.27
CA PRO A 174 0.65 -4.53 -20.11
C PRO A 174 1.48 -5.78 -20.39
N VAL A 175 2.65 -5.86 -19.76
CA VAL A 175 3.33 -7.15 -19.55
C VAL A 175 2.64 -7.87 -18.41
N VAL A 176 2.28 -9.16 -18.57
CA VAL A 176 1.62 -9.91 -17.50
C VAL A 176 2.61 -10.82 -16.80
N THR A 177 2.78 -10.68 -15.49
CA THR A 177 3.61 -11.55 -14.66
C THR A 177 2.79 -12.13 -13.49
N PHE A 178 3.43 -12.80 -12.54
CA PHE A 178 2.78 -13.44 -11.40
C PHE A 178 3.65 -13.37 -10.16
N ASP A 179 3.04 -13.52 -8.98
CA ASP A 179 3.78 -13.71 -7.75
C ASP A 179 4.21 -15.18 -7.59
N HIS A 180 5.51 -15.41 -7.45
CA HIS A 180 6.07 -16.74 -7.21
C HIS A 180 6.37 -17.03 -5.73
N GLY A 181 6.13 -16.07 -4.82
CA GLY A 181 6.23 -16.24 -3.38
C GLY A 181 7.65 -16.49 -2.86
N ARG A 182 8.67 -15.85 -3.47
CA ARG A 182 10.09 -16.01 -3.07
C ARG A 182 10.77 -14.68 -2.73
N ASP A 183 10.02 -13.61 -2.63
CA ASP A 183 10.52 -12.26 -2.32
C ASP A 183 11.62 -11.76 -3.28
N ASP A 184 11.70 -12.31 -4.50
CA ASP A 184 12.63 -11.83 -5.52
C ASP A 184 12.16 -10.47 -6.06
N GLU A 185 13.10 -9.58 -6.38
CA GLU A 185 12.77 -8.25 -6.94
C GLU A 185 12.44 -8.27 -8.44
N TRP A 186 12.49 -9.46 -9.07
CA TRP A 186 12.27 -9.64 -10.50
C TRP A 186 11.48 -10.92 -10.78
N ASN A 187 10.78 -10.95 -11.91
CA ASN A 187 10.19 -12.18 -12.45
C ASN A 187 10.20 -12.14 -14.00
N TYR A 188 9.91 -13.28 -14.63
CA TYR A 188 9.55 -13.31 -16.04
C TYR A 188 8.09 -12.89 -16.23
N GLY A 189 7.87 -11.88 -17.07
CA GLY A 189 6.57 -11.48 -17.59
C GLY A 189 6.32 -12.05 -18.99
N PHE A 190 5.06 -12.13 -19.36
CA PHE A 190 4.55 -12.67 -20.61
C PHE A 190 4.09 -11.54 -21.53
N ILE A 191 4.57 -11.58 -22.76
CA ILE A 191 4.13 -10.70 -23.85
C ILE A 191 3.68 -11.56 -25.02
N LEU A 192 2.48 -11.30 -25.53
CA LEU A 192 2.03 -11.93 -26.76
C LEU A 192 2.71 -11.27 -27.97
N ARG A 193 3.41 -12.08 -28.76
CA ARG A 193 3.97 -11.65 -30.05
C ARG A 193 3.36 -12.46 -31.17
N LYS A 194 3.39 -11.92 -32.39
CA LYS A 194 3.14 -12.71 -33.60
C LYS A 194 4.48 -13.13 -34.17
N ASP A 195 4.64 -14.42 -34.42
CA ASP A 195 5.80 -14.92 -35.15
C ASP A 195 5.70 -14.59 -36.65
N ALA A 196 6.73 -14.97 -37.41
CA ALA A 196 6.79 -14.75 -38.86
C ALA A 196 5.64 -15.42 -39.64
N SER A 197 4.94 -16.40 -39.04
CA SER A 197 3.77 -17.06 -39.62
C SER A 197 2.44 -16.38 -39.25
N GLY A 198 2.49 -15.33 -38.44
CA GLY A 198 1.32 -14.65 -37.90
C GLY A 198 0.69 -15.39 -36.71
N LYS A 199 1.30 -16.48 -36.24
CA LYS A 199 0.83 -17.23 -35.07
C LYS A 199 1.21 -16.48 -33.80
N LYS A 200 0.28 -16.46 -32.85
CA LYS A 200 0.49 -15.93 -31.51
C LYS A 200 1.49 -16.81 -30.75
N VAL A 201 2.56 -16.21 -30.24
CA VAL A 201 3.62 -16.83 -29.44
C VAL A 201 3.83 -15.98 -28.20
N VAL A 202 3.77 -16.61 -27.03
CA VAL A 202 4.13 -15.95 -25.78
C VAL A 202 5.64 -15.87 -25.69
N SER A 203 6.14 -14.65 -25.61
CA SER A 203 7.53 -14.36 -25.30
C SER A 203 7.66 -14.00 -23.82
N ARG A 204 8.80 -14.32 -23.22
CA ARG A 204 9.11 -13.93 -21.85
C ARG A 204 10.05 -12.71 -21.87
N VAL A 205 9.80 -11.77 -20.96
CA VAL A 205 10.66 -10.61 -20.71
C VAL A 205 10.94 -10.55 -19.20
N LEU A 206 12.14 -10.14 -18.82
CA LEU A 206 12.45 -9.90 -17.41
C LEU A 206 11.77 -8.60 -16.98
N VAL A 207 11.01 -8.64 -15.89
CA VAL A 207 10.36 -7.47 -15.28
C VAL A 207 10.78 -7.36 -13.83
N ASP A 208 11.04 -6.13 -13.41
CA ASP A 208 11.27 -5.72 -12.02
C ASP A 208 10.40 -4.50 -11.72
N GLU A 209 10.46 -4.00 -10.48
CA GLU A 209 9.67 -2.83 -10.10
C GLU A 209 10.07 -1.56 -10.87
N ALA A 210 11.35 -1.42 -11.24
CA ALA A 210 11.80 -0.27 -12.02
C ALA A 210 11.17 -0.28 -13.42
N TYR A 211 11.05 -1.44 -14.04
CA TYR A 211 10.30 -1.64 -15.27
C TYR A 211 8.82 -1.30 -15.09
N ALA A 212 8.18 -1.78 -14.01
CA ALA A 212 6.76 -1.51 -13.72
C ALA A 212 6.45 -0.02 -13.46
N LYS A 213 7.43 0.77 -13.01
CA LYS A 213 7.29 2.23 -12.86
C LYS A 213 7.19 2.98 -14.19
N GLU A 214 7.76 2.41 -15.25
CA GLU A 214 7.89 3.03 -16.58
C GLU A 214 6.95 2.40 -17.63
N HIS A 215 6.49 1.17 -17.38
CA HIS A 215 5.68 0.39 -18.30
C HIS A 215 4.51 -0.27 -17.57
N PRO A 216 3.34 -0.40 -18.21
CA PRO A 216 2.21 -1.10 -17.59
C PRO A 216 2.58 -2.58 -17.36
N VAL A 217 2.36 -3.04 -16.14
CA VAL A 217 2.57 -4.43 -15.73
C VAL A 217 1.35 -4.88 -14.95
N TRP A 218 0.82 -6.05 -15.29
CA TRP A 218 -0.20 -6.75 -14.50
C TRP A 218 0.46 -7.91 -13.78
N VAL A 219 0.32 -7.97 -12.47
CA VAL A 219 0.78 -9.07 -11.64
C VAL A 219 -0.41 -9.91 -11.23
N VAL A 220 -0.37 -11.21 -11.52
CA VAL A 220 -1.34 -12.16 -10.99
C VAL A 220 -0.85 -12.68 -9.64
N ASN A 221 -1.48 -12.26 -8.56
CA ASN A 221 -1.11 -12.64 -7.20
C ASN A 221 -2.36 -13.02 -6.37
N LEU A 222 -2.15 -13.26 -5.07
CA LEU A 222 -3.21 -13.55 -4.12
C LEU A 222 -3.47 -12.34 -3.23
N ASN A 223 -4.74 -11.99 -3.07
CA ASN A 223 -5.21 -11.02 -2.10
C ASN A 223 -5.45 -11.70 -0.76
N ARG A 224 -4.55 -11.51 0.20
CA ARG A 224 -4.67 -12.12 1.53
C ARG A 224 -5.54 -11.31 2.48
N ASP A 225 -5.78 -10.04 2.15
CA ASP A 225 -6.32 -9.03 3.06
C ASP A 225 -7.69 -8.50 2.66
N ARG A 226 -8.33 -9.13 1.68
CA ARG A 226 -9.65 -8.77 1.12
C ARG A 226 -10.78 -8.62 2.14
N ASN A 227 -10.60 -9.15 3.35
CA ASN A 227 -11.61 -9.10 4.41
C ASN A 227 -11.50 -7.84 5.28
N TYR A 228 -10.41 -7.09 5.14
CA TYR A 228 -10.24 -5.81 5.81
C TYR A 228 -10.81 -4.67 4.95
N VAL A 229 -11.24 -3.62 5.63
CA VAL A 229 -11.75 -2.40 5.01
C VAL A 229 -10.76 -1.29 5.35
N PRO A 230 -10.01 -0.77 4.37
CA PRO A 230 -9.03 0.26 4.63
C PRO A 230 -9.71 1.57 5.00
N LEU A 231 -9.04 2.35 5.84
CA LEU A 231 -9.33 3.77 5.95
C LEU A 231 -9.09 4.40 4.58
N LYS A 232 -10.14 4.99 4.02
CA LYS A 232 -10.00 5.85 2.86
C LYS A 232 -9.16 7.04 3.25
N ALA A 233 -8.29 7.48 2.34
CA ALA A 233 -7.71 8.80 2.47
C ALA A 233 -8.87 9.81 2.61
N ALA A 234 -8.81 10.68 3.61
CA ALA A 234 -9.85 11.68 3.77
C ALA A 234 -9.92 12.52 2.50
N GLU A 235 -11.12 12.74 1.94
CA GLU A 235 -11.32 13.70 0.84
C GLU A 235 -11.13 15.13 1.35
N GLY A 236 -9.88 15.51 1.63
CA GLY A 236 -9.52 16.83 2.13
C GLY A 236 -10.33 17.29 3.37
N PRO A 237 -10.23 18.57 3.71
CA PRO A 237 -10.91 19.11 4.89
C PRO A 237 -12.35 19.51 4.56
N SER A 238 -13.27 18.56 4.44
CA SER A 238 -14.68 18.93 4.20
C SER A 238 -15.44 19.23 5.48
N ASP A 239 -15.21 18.49 6.58
CA ASP A 239 -16.05 18.61 7.79
C ASP A 239 -15.29 18.77 9.11
N TRP A 240 -13.98 18.48 9.15
CA TRP A 240 -13.19 18.49 10.39
C TRP A 240 -12.51 19.84 10.68
N GLU A 241 -12.32 20.70 9.67
CA GLU A 241 -11.76 22.07 9.84
C GLU A 241 -12.71 23.02 10.60
N ASN A 242 -14.00 22.68 10.71
CA ASN A 242 -14.96 23.43 11.51
C ASN A 242 -14.83 23.18 13.03
N GLY A 243 -13.73 22.54 13.45
CA GLY A 243 -13.58 21.99 14.79
C GLY A 243 -14.47 20.76 14.95
N ILE A 244 -14.04 19.80 15.76
CA ILE A 244 -14.92 18.75 16.24
C ILE A 244 -16.08 19.46 16.95
N GLN A 245 -17.25 19.57 16.30
CA GLN A 245 -18.47 19.99 16.99
C GLN A 245 -18.83 18.89 17.98
N GLY A 246 -18.34 19.08 19.21
CA GLY A 246 -18.67 18.35 20.43
C GLY A 246 -18.98 16.86 20.24
N ILE A 247 -17.98 16.00 20.38
CA ILE A 247 -18.27 14.62 20.79
C ILE A 247 -18.92 14.74 22.18
N PRO A 248 -20.18 14.33 22.35
CA PRO A 248 -20.91 14.55 23.60
C PRO A 248 -20.31 13.67 24.68
N THR A 249 -19.79 14.29 25.74
CA THR A 249 -19.18 13.58 26.87
C THR A 249 -19.87 13.89 28.18
N LYS A 250 -19.77 12.95 29.12
CA LYS A 250 -20.59 12.94 30.34
C LYS A 250 -20.00 13.75 31.50
N THR A 251 -18.84 14.38 31.32
CA THR A 251 -18.05 14.97 32.40
C THR A 251 -17.95 16.49 32.26
N GLY A 252 -18.02 17.21 33.40
CA GLY A 252 -17.82 18.67 33.47
C GLY A 252 -16.34 19.06 33.52
N GLU A 253 -15.44 18.18 33.09
CA GLU A 253 -13.99 18.37 33.04
C GLU A 253 -13.52 18.48 31.58
N THR A 254 -12.42 19.20 31.35
CA THR A 254 -11.77 19.24 30.03
C THR A 254 -11.31 17.84 29.65
N ILE A 255 -11.74 17.40 28.48
CA ILE A 255 -11.31 16.15 27.85
C ILE A 255 -10.63 16.46 26.51
N TYR A 256 -9.80 15.52 26.07
CA TYR A 256 -9.03 15.65 24.84
C TYR A 256 -9.29 14.47 23.91
N SER A 257 -9.00 14.66 22.63
CA SER A 257 -8.95 13.60 21.64
C SER A 257 -7.58 13.60 20.97
N LEU A 258 -7.02 12.40 20.75
CA LEU A 258 -5.79 12.24 20.00
C LEU A 258 -6.15 11.89 18.55
N MET A 259 -5.77 12.74 17.61
CA MET A 259 -6.03 12.57 16.18
C MET A 259 -4.77 12.15 15.44
N LEU A 260 -4.88 11.17 14.56
CA LEU A 260 -3.90 10.89 13.51
C LEU A 260 -4.29 11.69 12.27
N ARG A 261 -3.50 12.71 11.94
CA ARG A 261 -3.72 13.57 10.78
C ARG A 261 -3.19 12.92 9.51
N SER A 262 -1.94 12.51 9.51
CA SER A 262 -1.32 11.84 8.37
C SER A 262 -0.38 10.71 8.79
N PHE A 263 -0.23 9.78 7.86
CA PHE A 263 0.67 8.64 7.95
C PHE A 263 1.61 8.65 6.75
N THR A 264 2.91 8.47 6.96
CA THR A 264 3.89 8.31 5.88
C THR A 264 4.70 7.04 6.11
N ALA A 265 4.61 6.07 5.21
CA ALA A 265 5.56 4.95 5.19
C ALA A 265 6.87 5.38 4.51
N LEU A 266 8.02 4.99 5.06
CA LEU A 266 9.34 5.32 4.49
C LEU A 266 9.91 4.20 3.62
N LYS A 267 9.29 3.02 3.63
CA LYS A 267 9.59 1.88 2.78
C LYS A 267 8.33 1.04 2.57
N ASN A 268 8.36 0.14 1.61
CA ASN A 268 7.41 -0.95 1.45
C ASN A 268 8.06 -2.22 2.07
N TYR A 269 7.28 -3.04 2.77
CA TYR A 269 7.78 -4.26 3.41
C TYR A 269 7.68 -5.46 2.46
N ASP A 270 6.73 -5.41 1.55
CA ASP A 270 6.41 -6.48 0.62
C ASP A 270 7.26 -6.46 -0.65
N CYS A 271 7.39 -7.64 -1.23
CA CYS A 271 7.82 -7.75 -2.62
C CYS A 271 6.80 -7.04 -3.53
N TRP A 272 7.27 -6.36 -4.57
CA TRP A 272 6.38 -5.67 -5.52
C TRP A 272 5.45 -6.61 -6.29
N LEU A 273 5.69 -7.91 -6.28
CA LEU A 273 4.79 -8.90 -6.85
C LEU A 273 3.62 -9.23 -5.89
N ALA A 274 3.79 -9.03 -4.58
CA ALA A 274 2.80 -9.33 -3.56
C ALA A 274 1.76 -8.20 -3.41
N GLY A 275 2.14 -6.93 -3.64
CA GLY A 275 1.21 -5.81 -3.60
C GLY A 275 1.82 -4.51 -3.05
N ALA A 276 0.95 -3.68 -2.51
CA ALA A 276 1.24 -2.62 -1.55
C ALA A 276 1.66 -3.18 -0.18
N SER A 277 1.82 -2.31 0.82
CA SER A 277 1.98 -2.74 2.22
C SER A 277 0.76 -2.37 3.05
N GLU A 278 0.44 -3.26 3.99
CA GLU A 278 -0.78 -3.30 4.76
C GLU A 278 -0.52 -2.94 6.22
N TYR A 279 -0.79 -1.69 6.62
CA TYR A 279 -0.52 -1.23 7.97
C TYR A 279 -1.73 -1.33 8.89
N PHE A 280 -1.52 -1.88 10.09
CA PHE A 280 -2.42 -1.67 11.22
C PHE A 280 -1.83 -0.66 12.20
N ILE A 281 -2.59 0.39 12.48
CA ILE A 281 -2.29 1.39 13.51
C ILE A 281 -3.23 1.18 14.69
N LYS A 282 -2.68 0.80 15.83
CA LYS A 282 -3.43 0.41 17.03
C LYS A 282 -3.07 1.32 18.21
N ALA A 283 -4.08 1.85 18.90
CA ALA A 283 -3.91 2.68 20.08
C ALA A 283 -4.68 2.09 21.27
N GLY A 284 -3.95 1.77 22.34
CA GLY A 284 -4.52 1.34 23.62
C GLY A 284 -4.64 2.51 24.59
N ALA A 285 -5.84 2.74 25.12
CA ALA A 285 -6.13 3.84 26.05
C ALA A 285 -7.24 3.44 27.05
N ILE A 286 -7.63 4.37 27.93
CA ILE A 286 -8.76 4.18 28.85
C ILE A 286 -9.67 5.40 28.72
N GLU A 287 -10.79 5.24 28.03
CA GLU A 287 -11.70 6.35 27.75
C GLU A 287 -12.40 6.85 29.02
N SER A 288 -12.58 8.17 29.12
CA SER A 288 -13.27 8.82 30.24
C SER A 288 -12.68 8.48 31.63
N PHE A 289 -11.39 8.13 31.71
CA PHE A 289 -10.77 7.68 32.97
C PHE A 289 -10.77 8.78 34.04
N THR A 290 -11.61 8.61 35.07
CA THR A 290 -11.69 9.55 36.20
C THR A 290 -11.86 8.76 37.48
N ALA A 291 -10.79 8.63 38.26
CA ALA A 291 -10.78 7.91 39.53
C ALA A 291 -10.28 8.82 40.67
N ALA A 292 -10.97 8.78 41.80
CA ALA A 292 -10.57 9.43 43.04
C ALA A 292 -9.76 8.48 43.94
N THR A 293 -9.96 7.17 43.79
CA THR A 293 -9.30 6.13 44.60
C THR A 293 -8.73 5.02 43.72
N GLU A 294 -7.74 4.29 44.24
CA GLU A 294 -7.15 3.13 43.57
C GLU A 294 -8.19 2.03 43.30
N ALA A 295 -9.16 1.83 44.21
CA ALA A 295 -10.22 0.85 44.05
C ALA A 295 -11.17 1.17 42.87
N GLU A 296 -11.33 2.44 42.52
CA GLU A 296 -12.14 2.85 41.36
C GLU A 296 -11.48 2.51 40.03
N MET A 297 -10.18 2.20 39.99
CA MET A 297 -9.51 1.76 38.77
C MET A 297 -10.13 0.50 38.17
N GLU A 298 -10.66 -0.39 39.02
CA GLU A 298 -11.33 -1.63 38.60
C GLU A 298 -12.61 -1.39 37.80
N LEU A 299 -13.16 -0.17 37.83
CA LEU A 299 -14.35 0.22 37.06
C LEU A 299 -14.03 0.51 35.59
N PHE A 300 -12.75 0.64 35.25
CA PHE A 300 -12.29 1.00 33.93
C PHE A 300 -11.61 -0.18 33.24
N SER A 301 -11.85 -0.32 31.95
CA SER A 301 -11.19 -1.30 31.09
C SER A 301 -10.53 -0.59 29.93
N PRO A 302 -9.30 -0.97 29.55
CA PRO A 302 -8.68 -0.40 28.37
C PRO A 302 -9.49 -0.66 27.10
N THR A 303 -9.52 0.33 26.22
CA THR A 303 -10.04 0.23 24.86
C THR A 303 -8.88 0.22 23.88
N ILE A 304 -9.11 -0.42 22.73
CA ILE A 304 -8.15 -0.47 21.64
C ILE A 304 -8.84 0.05 20.40
N THR A 305 -8.31 1.14 19.88
CA THR A 305 -8.64 1.64 18.55
C THR A 305 -7.72 0.96 17.55
N ASP A 306 -8.27 0.49 16.43
CA ASP A 306 -7.56 -0.31 15.43
C ASP A 306 -7.99 0.12 14.02
N PHE A 307 -7.04 0.55 13.21
CA PHE A 307 -7.27 1.01 11.85
C PHE A 307 -6.36 0.30 10.87
N TYR A 308 -6.91 -0.05 9.72
CA TYR A 308 -6.22 -0.67 8.59
C TYR A 308 -5.96 0.37 7.50
N LEU A 309 -4.75 0.44 6.98
CA LEU A 309 -4.34 1.40 5.96
C LEU A 309 -3.45 0.71 4.92
N VAL A 310 -3.83 0.80 3.65
CA VAL A 310 -2.97 0.37 2.55
C VAL A 310 -2.09 1.54 2.11
N VAL A 311 -0.78 1.31 2.03
CA VAL A 311 0.18 2.27 1.47
C VAL A 311 0.78 1.70 0.20
N ARG A 312 0.32 2.25 -0.92
CA ARG A 312 0.71 1.82 -2.26
C ARG A 312 2.14 2.20 -2.58
N ARG A 313 2.72 1.56 -3.58
CA ARG A 313 4.13 1.75 -3.93
C ARG A 313 4.42 3.18 -4.41
N SER A 314 3.45 3.80 -5.08
CA SER A 314 3.48 5.20 -5.48
C SER A 314 3.36 6.20 -4.31
N GLU A 315 2.90 5.75 -3.14
CA GLU A 315 2.67 6.56 -1.94
C GLU A 315 3.82 6.48 -0.91
N VAL A 316 4.80 5.61 -1.11
CA VAL A 316 5.96 5.51 -0.22
C VAL A 316 6.73 6.84 -0.18
N GLY A 317 6.94 7.36 1.03
CA GLY A 317 7.57 8.66 1.27
C GLY A 317 6.65 9.87 1.06
N VAL A 318 5.37 9.65 0.72
CA VAL A 318 4.36 10.69 0.54
C VAL A 318 3.40 10.67 1.73
N PRO A 319 3.13 11.81 2.41
CA PRO A 319 2.15 11.87 3.47
C PRO A 319 0.74 11.54 2.96
N LYS A 320 0.10 10.54 3.57
CA LYS A 320 -1.31 10.18 3.33
C LYS A 320 -2.17 10.77 4.43
N GLU A 321 -3.12 11.63 4.07
CA GLU A 321 -4.07 12.21 5.03
C GLU A 321 -5.11 11.16 5.44
N VAL A 322 -5.23 10.94 6.75
CA VAL A 322 -6.12 9.93 7.34
C VAL A 322 -7.20 10.58 8.19
N ASN A 323 -6.84 11.63 8.96
CA ASN A 323 -7.75 12.40 9.81
C ASN A 323 -8.69 11.54 10.69
N THR A 324 -8.12 10.60 11.45
CA THR A 324 -8.89 9.67 12.32
C THR A 324 -8.59 9.87 13.81
N ILE A 325 -9.54 9.52 14.68
CA ILE A 325 -9.39 9.61 16.13
C ILE A 325 -8.73 8.33 16.65
N MET A 326 -7.52 8.42 17.19
CA MET A 326 -6.83 7.30 17.84
C MET A 326 -7.34 7.05 19.25
N VAL A 327 -7.60 8.11 20.01
CA VAL A 327 -8.08 8.03 21.40
C VAL A 327 -9.15 9.08 21.60
N SER A 328 -10.32 8.66 22.07
CA SER A 328 -11.41 9.55 22.48
C SER A 328 -11.40 9.75 24.00
N ASP A 329 -12.04 10.82 24.47
CA ASP A 329 -12.29 11.08 25.90
C ASP A 329 -11.06 10.97 26.81
N TRP A 330 -9.90 11.45 26.34
CA TRP A 330 -8.66 11.45 27.09
C TRP A 330 -8.74 12.48 28.23
N THR A 331 -8.70 12.01 29.48
CA THR A 331 -8.59 12.86 30.68
C THR A 331 -7.14 13.12 31.13
N LEU A 332 -6.88 14.22 31.84
CA LEU A 332 -5.53 14.51 32.36
C LEU A 332 -5.01 13.51 33.42
N GLN A 333 -5.86 12.61 33.92
CA GLN A 333 -5.42 11.51 34.77
C GLN A 333 -4.67 10.43 33.99
N MET A 334 -4.94 10.27 32.68
CA MET A 334 -4.16 9.40 31.82
C MET A 334 -2.78 10.01 31.52
N SER A 335 -1.73 9.30 31.96
CA SER A 335 -0.34 9.72 31.81
C SER A 335 0.36 9.10 30.61
N SER A 336 -0.21 8.06 29.99
CA SER A 336 0.29 7.50 28.74
C SER A 336 -0.79 6.78 27.94
N ILE A 337 -0.53 6.58 26.65
CA ILE A 337 -1.25 5.65 25.78
C ILE A 337 -0.28 4.58 25.28
N ALA A 338 -0.79 3.43 24.85
CA ALA A 338 -0.02 2.45 24.11
C ALA A 338 -0.24 2.69 22.61
N LEU A 339 0.83 2.68 21.82
CA LEU A 339 0.75 2.72 20.36
C LEU A 339 1.50 1.51 19.79
N MET A 340 0.89 0.88 18.79
CA MET A 340 1.48 -0.18 17.99
C MET A 340 1.20 0.12 16.51
N ILE A 341 2.21 -0.06 15.68
CA ILE A 341 2.15 0.00 14.23
C ILE A 341 2.76 -1.31 13.75
N VAL A 342 2.00 -2.06 12.98
CA VAL A 342 2.46 -3.31 12.37
C VAL A 342 2.11 -3.31 10.89
N GLU A 343 2.87 -4.09 10.15
CA GLU A 343 2.63 -4.44 8.75
C GLU A 343 2.16 -5.92 8.72
N ASP A 344 1.10 -6.25 7.96
CA ASP A 344 0.35 -7.52 8.10
C ASP A 344 0.87 -8.65 7.22
N ASP A 345 1.74 -9.48 7.80
CA ASP A 345 2.17 -10.76 7.22
C ASP A 345 1.28 -11.95 7.65
N GLY A 346 0.26 -11.68 8.49
CA GLY A 346 -0.68 -12.65 9.01
C GLY A 346 -0.10 -13.67 10.01
N GLY A 347 -0.57 -14.92 9.94
CA GLY A 347 -0.18 -15.99 10.86
C GLY A 347 -1.17 -16.21 12.01
N LYS A 348 -0.68 -16.59 13.19
CA LYS A 348 -1.54 -16.92 14.34
C LYS A 348 -1.79 -15.69 15.19
N LYS A 349 -3.05 -15.51 15.61
CA LYS A 349 -3.42 -14.46 16.58
C LYS A 349 -2.60 -14.60 17.87
N THR A 350 -2.02 -13.49 18.28
CA THR A 350 -1.27 -13.29 19.53
C THR A 350 -1.57 -11.89 20.07
N SER A 351 -0.91 -11.47 21.14
CA SER A 351 -1.03 -10.13 21.69
C SER A 351 0.30 -9.58 22.22
N TRP A 352 0.35 -8.26 22.36
CA TRP A 352 1.37 -7.54 23.09
C TRP A 352 0.76 -6.92 24.35
N ASP A 353 1.20 -7.42 25.51
CA ASP A 353 0.81 -6.87 26.80
C ASP A 353 1.72 -5.70 27.19
N THR A 354 1.12 -4.58 27.58
CA THR A 354 1.84 -3.40 28.08
C THR A 354 1.03 -2.66 29.13
N GLU A 355 1.68 -1.74 29.86
CA GLU A 355 1.04 -0.96 30.93
C GLU A 355 0.74 0.47 30.46
N LEU A 356 -0.52 0.87 30.63
CA LEU A 356 -0.98 2.25 30.55
C LEU A 356 -0.78 2.90 31.93
N MET A 357 -0.17 4.08 31.97
CA MET A 357 0.06 4.79 33.20
C MET A 357 -1.07 5.79 33.45
N VAL A 358 -1.68 5.72 34.64
CA VAL A 358 -2.66 6.69 35.12
C VAL A 358 -2.19 7.33 36.43
N LYS A 359 -2.73 8.50 36.75
CA LYS A 359 -2.35 9.27 37.93
C LYS A 359 -3.55 9.61 38.80
N ILE A 360 -3.57 9.08 40.02
CA ILE A 360 -4.59 9.32 41.04
C ILE A 360 -3.91 9.91 42.27
N ASN A 361 -4.37 11.07 42.74
CA ASN A 361 -3.83 11.74 43.94
C ASN A 361 -2.29 11.84 43.94
N SER A 362 -1.72 12.20 42.79
CA SER A 362 -0.27 12.30 42.56
C SER A 362 0.55 11.00 42.61
N LYS A 363 -0.09 9.85 42.73
CA LYS A 363 0.54 8.53 42.56
C LYS A 363 0.26 7.98 41.17
N SER A 364 1.23 7.26 40.62
CA SER A 364 1.11 6.62 39.31
C SER A 364 0.75 5.15 39.48
N TYR A 365 -0.17 4.66 38.66
CA TYR A 365 -0.63 3.29 38.63
C TYR A 365 -0.56 2.75 37.20
N GLY A 366 -0.21 1.47 37.06
CA GLY A 366 -0.19 0.77 35.78
C GLY A 366 -1.48 -0.03 35.59
N ILE A 367 -2.08 0.05 34.40
CA ILE A 367 -3.21 -0.77 33.98
C ILE A 367 -2.78 -1.53 32.72
N THR A 368 -2.86 -2.85 32.76
CA THR A 368 -2.44 -3.69 31.62
C THR A 368 -3.45 -3.60 30.48
N VAL A 369 -2.96 -3.34 29.27
CA VAL A 369 -3.68 -3.48 27.99
C VAL A 369 -3.01 -4.57 27.15
N SER A 370 -3.82 -5.37 26.46
CA SER A 370 -3.37 -6.45 25.59
C SER A 370 -3.74 -6.13 24.14
N ILE A 371 -2.78 -5.63 23.35
CA ILE A 371 -3.03 -5.22 21.96
C ILE A 371 -2.88 -6.43 21.03
N PRO A 372 -3.90 -6.81 20.25
CA PRO A 372 -3.84 -7.96 19.35
C PRO A 372 -2.95 -7.69 18.13
N LEU A 373 -2.27 -8.74 17.68
CA LEU A 373 -1.49 -8.79 16.43
C LEU A 373 -1.40 -10.25 15.96
N ASN A 374 -0.90 -10.50 14.76
CA ASN A 374 -0.56 -11.85 14.33
C ASN A 374 0.94 -12.12 14.52
N SER A 375 1.28 -13.41 14.52
CA SER A 375 2.62 -13.89 14.86
C SER A 375 3.67 -13.63 13.78
N ARG A 376 3.25 -13.32 12.55
CA ARG A 376 4.17 -13.03 11.44
C ARG A 376 4.27 -11.55 11.15
N ASP A 377 3.30 -10.74 11.58
CA ASP A 377 3.31 -9.28 11.41
C ASP A 377 4.68 -8.66 11.72
N ASP A 378 5.13 -7.81 10.81
CA ASP A 378 6.32 -7.02 10.99
C ASP A 378 6.03 -5.85 11.95
N ILE A 379 6.70 -5.87 13.11
CA ILE A 379 6.56 -4.78 14.09
C ILE A 379 7.34 -3.57 13.60
N VAL A 380 6.63 -2.64 12.97
CA VAL A 380 7.16 -1.34 12.54
C VAL A 380 7.57 -0.53 13.77
N TRP A 381 6.67 -0.38 14.75
CA TRP A 381 6.93 0.30 16.01
C TRP A 381 5.92 -0.11 17.08
N ARG A 382 6.34 -0.21 18.35
CA ARG A 382 5.42 -0.29 19.48
C ARG A 382 6.01 0.32 20.74
N GLY A 383 5.18 0.93 21.58
CA GLY A 383 5.62 1.53 22.83
C GLY A 383 4.53 2.32 23.56
N SER A 384 4.88 2.79 24.75
CA SER A 384 4.03 3.67 25.55
C SER A 384 4.42 5.13 25.32
N LEU A 385 3.46 5.96 24.90
CA LEU A 385 3.65 7.40 24.67
C LEU A 385 3.12 8.19 25.85
N SER A 386 4.00 8.94 26.52
CA SER A 386 3.58 9.77 27.65
C SER A 386 2.71 10.95 27.21
N SER A 387 1.74 11.34 28.03
CA SER A 387 0.94 12.54 27.80
C SER A 387 1.82 13.77 27.64
N ARG A 388 2.84 13.93 28.49
CA ARG A 388 3.80 15.04 28.41
C ARG A 388 4.47 15.15 27.05
N TYR A 389 4.84 14.03 26.44
CA TYR A 389 5.43 14.02 25.10
C TYR A 389 4.44 14.55 24.07
N LEU A 390 3.21 14.04 24.09
CA LEU A 390 2.18 14.38 23.10
C LEU A 390 1.70 15.84 23.24
N PHE A 391 1.46 16.31 24.48
CA PHE A 391 1.07 17.71 24.75
C PHE A 391 2.19 18.73 24.52
N ALA A 392 3.46 18.33 24.61
CA ALA A 392 4.58 19.27 24.44
C ALA A 392 4.99 19.49 22.98
N THR A 393 4.55 18.62 22.07
CA THR A 393 5.12 18.57 20.71
C THR A 393 4.10 18.83 19.60
N ASP A 394 2.79 18.92 19.90
CA ASP A 394 1.71 18.85 18.89
C ASP A 394 2.05 17.83 17.79
N ALA A 395 2.61 16.69 18.24
CA ALA A 395 3.58 15.77 17.62
C ALA A 395 3.61 15.67 16.07
N SER A 396 3.77 16.78 15.37
CA SER A 396 3.78 16.86 13.92
C SER A 396 5.09 16.27 13.40
N HIS A 397 4.98 15.35 12.45
CA HIS A 397 6.07 14.70 11.74
C HIS A 397 7.00 13.91 12.67
N THR A 398 6.42 13.21 13.64
CA THR A 398 7.20 12.35 14.53
C THR A 398 7.60 11.07 13.82
N LYS A 399 8.90 10.75 13.83
CA LYS A 399 9.43 9.50 13.30
C LYS A 399 9.26 8.34 14.29
N PHE A 400 8.58 7.29 13.86
CA PHE A 400 8.42 6.02 14.56
C PHE A 400 9.03 4.90 13.72
N ASN A 401 10.36 4.72 13.85
CA ASN A 401 11.14 3.79 13.03
C ASN A 401 10.99 4.06 11.52
N ASP A 402 10.28 3.21 10.79
CA ASP A 402 10.12 3.27 9.32
C ASP A 402 8.86 4.05 8.88
N VAL A 403 8.20 4.76 9.81
CA VAL A 403 7.04 5.63 9.49
C VAL A 403 7.17 7.01 10.12
N LEU A 404 6.47 7.99 9.55
CA LEU A 404 6.23 9.31 10.14
C LEU A 404 4.72 9.45 10.43
N LEU A 405 4.39 9.94 11.62
CA LEU A 405 3.02 10.25 12.02
C LEU A 405 2.87 11.74 12.34
N ASP A 406 1.78 12.32 11.88
CA ASP A 406 1.30 13.62 12.36
C ASP A 406 0.16 13.37 13.33
N ILE A 407 0.42 13.64 14.61
CA ILE A 407 -0.55 13.42 15.67
C ILE A 407 -0.88 14.76 16.32
N GLU A 408 -2.17 15.05 16.45
CA GLU A 408 -2.67 16.28 17.05
C GLU A 408 -3.51 15.95 18.30
N ILE A 409 -3.38 16.77 19.35
CA ILE A 409 -4.31 16.75 20.47
C ILE A 409 -5.35 17.85 20.28
N VAL A 410 -6.63 17.48 20.29
CA VAL A 410 -7.75 18.41 20.20
C VAL A 410 -8.46 18.45 21.54
N GLU A 411 -8.73 19.66 22.05
CA GLU A 411 -9.58 19.84 23.23
C GLU A 411 -11.05 19.72 22.82
N THR A 412 -11.80 18.85 23.50
CA THR A 412 -13.22 18.60 23.21
C THR A 412 -14.06 19.23 24.32
N TYR A 413 -14.83 20.27 23.99
CA TYR A 413 -15.72 20.92 24.95
C TYR A 413 -17.13 20.34 24.90
N ASN A 414 -17.71 20.12 26.07
CA ASN A 414 -19.11 19.79 26.24
C ASN A 414 -19.96 21.06 26.13
N ASN A 415 -20.67 21.26 25.01
CA ASN A 415 -21.76 22.23 24.96
C ASN A 415 -23.03 21.56 25.49
N SER A 416 -23.29 21.69 26.78
CA SER A 416 -24.50 21.22 27.44
C SER A 416 -25.74 22.08 27.19
N ASP A 417 -25.71 22.96 26.18
CA ASP A 417 -26.83 23.85 25.83
C ASP A 417 -27.57 23.33 24.59
N TRP A 418 -28.34 22.25 24.76
CA TRP A 418 -29.47 21.89 23.90
C TRP A 418 -30.64 21.33 24.74
#